data_AF-A0A7C2G7R6-F1
#
_entry.id   AF-A0A7C2G7R6-F1
#
_cell.length_a   1.000
_cell.length_b   1.000
_cell.length_c   1.000
_cell.angle_alpha   90.00
_cell.angle_beta   90.00
_cell.angle_gamma   90.00
#
_symmetry.space_group_name_H-M   'P 1'
#
loop_
_entity.id
_entity.type
_entity.pdbx_description
1 polymer ?
#
loop_
_entity_poly.entity_id
_entity_poly.type
_entity_poly.pdbx_seq_one_letter_code
_entity_poly.pdbx_strand_id
1 'polypeptide(L)' 'MREYGQIMRFLLGQRERCDSEYAFREFLLQEIRRFIKDVREYDIVISLLPESLYRKPEERAA' A
#
# COMPACT_ATOMS: atom_id res chain seq x y z
N MET A 1 -5.09 -17.90 -4.26
CA MET A 1 -4.40 -17.07 -3.25
C MET A 1 -3.75 -15.91 -3.97
N ARG A 2 -3.85 -14.67 -3.47
CA ARG A 2 -3.09 -13.55 -4.04
C ARG A 2 -1.63 -13.73 -3.66
N GLU A 3 -0.74 -13.76 -4.64
CA GLU A 3 0.69 -13.82 -4.38
C GLU A 3 1.20 -12.39 -4.14
N TYR A 4 1.69 -12.13 -2.94
CA TYR A 4 2.24 -10.84 -2.58
C TYR A 4 3.70 -10.74 -3.00
N GLY A 5 4.11 -9.57 -3.51
CA GLY A 5 5.52 -9.25 -3.71
C GLY A 5 6.32 -9.27 -2.40
N GLN A 6 7.65 -9.31 -2.48
CA GLN A 6 8.53 -9.44 -1.31
C GLN A 6 8.33 -8.32 -0.28
N ILE A 7 8.17 -7.07 -0.72
CA ILE A 7 7.92 -5.92 0.16
C ILE A 7 6.63 -6.12 0.96
N MET A 8 5.54 -6.49 0.29
CA MET A 8 4.26 -6.69 0.96
C MET A 8 4.30 -7.90 1.90
N ARG A 9 5.01 -8.98 1.56
CA ARG A 9 5.23 -10.11 2.47
C ARG A 9 5.97 -9.70 3.75
N PHE A 10 7.02 -8.89 3.61
CA PHE A 10 7.74 -8.35 4.77
C PHE A 10 6.82 -7.52 5.66
N LEU A 11 6.03 -6.61 5.07
CA LEU A 11 5.09 -5.76 5.80
C LEU A 11 3.97 -6.56 6.48
N LEU A 12 3.44 -7.59 5.81
CA LEU A 12 2.44 -8.50 6.38
C LEU A 12 2.97 -9.25 7.60
N GLY A 13 4.26 -9.59 7.61
CA GLY A 13 4.91 -10.20 8.78
C GLY A 13 4.92 -9.31 10.04
N GLN A 14 4.65 -8.02 9.89
CA GLN A 14 4.55 -7.08 11.02
C GLN A 14 3.13 -6.94 11.57
N ARG A 15 2.14 -7.64 10.99
CA ARG A 15 0.72 -7.53 11.36
C ARG A 15 0.46 -7.74 12.84
N GLU A 16 1.13 -8.70 13.46
CA GLU A 16 0.98 -9.08 14.86
C GLU A 16 1.42 -7.98 15.83
N ARG A 17 2.22 -7.03 15.37
CA ARG A 17 2.69 -5.88 16.18
C ARG A 17 1.70 -4.72 16.20
N CYS A 18 0.57 -4.84 15.50
CA CYS A 18 -0.44 -3.81 15.42
C CYS A 18 -1.71 -4.24 16.16
N ASP A 19 -2.15 -3.42 17.11
CA ASP A 19 -3.28 -3.72 18.00
C ASP A 19 -4.64 -3.82 17.28
N SER A 20 -4.73 -3.28 16.07
CA SER A 20 -5.95 -3.30 15.26
C SER A 20 -5.67 -3.32 13.77
N GLU A 21 -6.67 -3.66 12.97
CA GLU A 21 -6.57 -3.54 11.50
C GLU A 21 -6.36 -2.10 11.05
N TYR A 22 -7.01 -1.14 11.72
CA TYR A 22 -6.81 0.28 11.46
C TYR A 22 -5.35 0.69 11.69
N ALA A 23 -4.77 0.32 12.84
CA ALA A 23 -3.37 0.60 13.15
C ALA A 23 -2.41 -0.01 12.12
N PHE A 24 -2.72 -1.21 11.62
CA PHE A 24 -1.91 -1.85 10.59
C PHE A 24 -2.03 -1.15 9.22
N ARG A 25 -3.22 -0.66 8.85
CA ARG A 25 -3.39 0.13 7.62
C ARG A 25 -2.59 1.42 7.68
N GLU A 26 -2.61 2.12 8.82
CA GLU A 26 -1.80 3.32 9.03
C GLU A 26 -0.30 3.01 8.96
N PHE A 27 0.13 1.93 9.60
CA PHE A 27 1.51 1.43 9.51
C PHE A 27 1.93 1.17 8.07
N LEU A 28 1.13 0.41 7.30
CA LEU A 28 1.41 0.13 5.89
C LEU A 28 1.57 1.41 5.07
N LEU A 29 0.66 2.36 5.26
CA LEU A 29 0.68 3.63 4.54
C LEU A 29 1.95 4.44 4.86
N GLN A 30 2.38 4.46 6.12
CA GLN A 30 3.60 5.14 6.53
C GLN A 30 4.85 4.49 5.93
N GLU A 31 4.96 3.16 5.99
CA GLU A 31 6.11 2.44 5.44
C GLU A 31 6.19 2.53 3.92
N ILE A 32 5.05 2.48 3.23
CA ILE A 32 5.00 2.68 1.77
C ILE A 32 5.45 4.11 1.42
N ARG A 33 5.01 5.13 2.15
CA ARG A 33 5.44 6.52 1.93
C ARG A 33 6.95 6.69 2.14
N ARG A 34 7.52 6.05 3.17
CA ARG A 34 8.97 6.02 3.41
C ARG A 34 9.71 5.34 2.27
N PHE A 35 9.26 4.15 1.88
CA PHE A 35 9.83 3.41 0.76
C PHE A 35 9.82 4.23 -0.54
N ILE A 36 8.71 4.89 -0.87
CA ILE A 36 8.60 5.77 -2.06
C ILE A 36 9.62 6.91 -2.00
N LYS A 37 9.89 7.46 -0.81
CA LYS A 37 10.91 8.48 -0.63
C LYS A 37 12.30 7.90 -0.87
N ASP A 38 12.60 6.74 -0.31
CA ASP A 38 13.93 6.12 -0.38
C ASP A 38 14.28 5.67 -1.81
N VAL A 39 13.33 5.07 -2.54
CA VAL A 39 13.59 4.66 -3.93
C VAL A 39 13.77 5.84 -4.89
N ARG A 40 13.30 7.03 -4.52
CA ARG A 40 13.54 8.25 -5.30
C ARG A 40 15.03 8.62 -5.31
N GLU A 41 15.81 8.21 -4.30
CA GLU A 41 17.27 8.39 -4.30
C GLU A 41 17.96 7.57 -5.42
N TYR A 42 17.25 6.60 -6.00
CA TYR A 42 17.70 5.77 -7.10
C TYR A 42 17.00 6.14 -8.43
N ASP A 43 16.45 7.35 -8.52
CA ASP A 43 15.67 7.86 -9.67
C ASP A 43 14.42 7.03 -10.02
N ILE A 44 13.94 6.19 -9.09
CA ILE A 44 12.72 5.41 -9.28
C ILE A 44 11.52 6.24 -8.81
N VAL A 45 10.59 6.50 -9.72
CA VAL A 45 9.33 7.22 -9.41
C VAL A 45 8.19 6.22 -9.31
N ILE A 46 7.64 6.08 -8.10
CA ILE A 46 6.43 5.30 -7.86
C ILE A 46 5.25 6.26 -7.73
N SER A 47 4.29 6.13 -8.64
CA SER A 47 3.00 6.82 -8.56
C SER A 47 1.95 5.86 -8.01
N LEU A 48 1.43 6.14 -6.82
CA LEU A 48 0.22 5.49 -6.34
C LEU A 48 -0.97 6.14 -7.02
N LEU A 49 -1.80 5.34 -7.70
CA LEU A 49 -3.04 5.84 -8.28
C LEU A 49 -3.92 6.39 -7.15
N PRO A 50 -4.33 7.67 -7.17
CA PRO A 50 -5.24 8.19 -6.16
C PRO A 50 -6.57 7.44 -6.23
N GLU A 51 -7.13 7.10 -5.07
CA GLU A 51 -8.43 6.41 -4.95
C GLU A 51 -9.56 7.18 -5.66
N SER A 52 -9.42 8.49 -5.88
CA SER A 52 -10.36 9.29 -6.67
C SER A 52 -10.43 8.91 -8.15
N LEU A 53 -9.47 8.14 -8.67
CA LEU A 53 -9.49 7.57 -10.02
C LEU A 53 -10.04 6.13 -10.03
N TYR A 54 -10.30 5.52 -8.86
CA TYR A 54 -11.01 4.25 -8.77
C TYR A 54 -12.51 4.50 -8.99
N ARG A 55 -12.93 4.53 -10.25
CA ARG A 55 -14.35 4.34 -10.59
C ARG A 55 -14.72 2.92 -10.19
N LYS A 56 -15.56 2.75 -9.15
CA LYS A 56 -16.00 1.42 -8.72
C LYS A 56 -16.68 0.74 -9.92
N PRO A 57 -16.46 -0.57 -10.17
CA PRO A 57 -17.12 -1.28 -11.26
C PRO A 57 -18.66 -1.15 -11.23
N GLU A 58 -19.23 -0.90 -10.05
CA GLU A 58 -20.67 -0.68 -9.80
C GLU A 58 -21.22 0.60 -10.47
N GLU A 59 -20.38 1.59 -10.78
CA GLU A 59 -20.79 2.84 -11.44
C GLU A 59 -20.87 2.72 -12.97
N ARG A 60 -20.63 1.54 -13.55
CA ARG A 60 -20.82 1.28 -14.99
C ARG A 60 -22.27 1.00 -15.39
N ALA A 61 -23.19 0.89 -14.42
CA ALA A 61 -24.59 0.50 -14.65
C ALA A 61 -25.62 1.61 -14.40
N ALA A 62 -25.19 2.88 -14.28
CA ALA A 62 -26.07 4.04 -14.16
C ALA A 62 -25.96 4.95 -15.39
#